data_AF-A0A969V930-F1
#
_entry.id   AF-A0A969V930-F1
#
_cell.length_a   1.000
_cell.length_b   1.000
_cell.length_c   1.000
_cell.angle_alpha   90.00
_cell.angle_beta   90.00
_cell.angle_gamma   90.00
#
_symmetry.space_group_name_H-M   'P 1'
#
loop_
_entity.id
_entity.type
_entity.pdbx_description
1 polymer ?
#
loop_
_entity_poly.entity_id
_entity_poly.type
_entity_poly.pdbx_seq_one_letter_code
_entity_poly.pdbx_strand_id
1 'polypeptide(L)' 'MREAQLINYLRGELAISNSAIAVALRYAEQDVNQLPMVLWQYGLVTLKQLDLIFDWLEAQPT' A
#
# COMPACT_ATOMS: atom_id res chain seq x y z
N MET A 1 2.10 -8.79 11.16
CA MET A 1 0.64 -8.84 10.92
C MET A 1 0.14 -7.64 10.13
N ARG A 2 0.63 -6.41 10.43
CA ARG A 2 0.22 -5.17 9.75
C ARG A 2 0.40 -5.18 8.22
N GLU A 3 1.50 -5.76 7.72
CA GLU A 3 1.76 -5.88 6.28
C GLU A 3 0.71 -6.72 5.54
N ALA A 4 0.36 -7.90 6.06
CA ALA A 4 -0.66 -8.75 5.44
C ALA A 4 -2.03 -8.08 5.41
N GLN A 5 -2.38 -7.33 6.46
CA GLN A 5 -3.62 -6.55 6.51
C GLN A 5 -3.61 -5.42 5.48
N LEU A 6 -2.50 -4.69 5.36
CA LEU A 6 -2.34 -3.65 4.35
C LEU A 6 -2.49 -4.24 2.94
N ILE A 7 -1.79 -5.33 2.63
CA ILE A 7 -1.89 -5.99 1.31
C ILE A 7 -3.33 -6.41 1.02
N ASN A 8 -4.06 -6.92 2.02
CA ASN A 8 -5.47 -7.29 1.84
C ASN A 8 -6.35 -6.07 1.58
N TYR A 9 -6.14 -4.97 2.31
CA TYR A 9 -6.85 -3.70 2.08
C TYR A 9 -6.59 -3.15 0.67
N LEU A 10 -5.32 -3.12 0.24
CA LEU A 10 -4.94 -2.67 -1.10
C LEU A 10 -5.62 -3.49 -2.20
N ARG A 11 -5.71 -4.82 -2.03
CA ARG A 11 -6.34 -5.73 -3.02
C ARG A 11 -7.86 -5.67 -3.00
N GLY A 12 -8.45 -5.56 -1.81
CA GLY A 12 -9.90 -5.56 -1.62
C GLY A 12 -10.48 -4.19 -1.89
N GLU A 13 -10.30 -3.27 -0.94
CA GLU A 13 -10.95 -1.97 -0.91
C GLU A 13 -10.47 -1.04 -2.03
N LEU A 14 -9.17 -1.07 -2.35
CA LEU A 14 -8.60 -0.21 -3.40
C LEU A 14 -8.46 -0.88 -4.76
N ALA A 15 -8.82 -2.16 -4.87
CA ALA A 15 -8.74 -2.98 -6.09
C ALA A 15 -7.37 -2.92 -6.81
N ILE A 16 -6.28 -2.75 -6.05
CA ILE A 16 -4.93 -2.67 -6.60
C ILE A 16 -4.50 -4.08 -7.03
N SER A 17 -4.02 -4.19 -8.27
CA SER A 17 -3.60 -5.47 -8.84
C SER A 17 -2.42 -6.11 -8.08
N ASN A 18 -2.40 -7.45 -8.05
CA ASN A 18 -1.30 -8.20 -7.44
C ASN A 18 0.05 -7.85 -8.08
N SER A 19 0.08 -7.60 -9.39
CA SER A 19 1.27 -7.21 -10.12
C SER A 19 1.80 -5.85 -9.65
N ALA A 20 0.93 -4.88 -9.42
CA ALA A 20 1.33 -3.57 -8.89
C ALA A 20 1.90 -3.70 -7.47
N ILE A 21 1.25 -4.46 -6.60
CA ILE A 21 1.73 -4.72 -5.24
C ILE A 21 3.10 -5.43 -5.27
N ALA A 22 3.26 -6.44 -6.13
CA ALA A 22 4.52 -7.17 -6.27
C ALA A 22 5.67 -6.29 -6.77
N VAL A 23 5.40 -5.33 -7.67
CA VAL A 23 6.40 -4.33 -8.09
C VAL A 23 6.79 -3.49 -6.88
N ALA A 24 5.83 -2.93 -6.16
CA ALA A 24 6.12 -2.06 -5.03
C ALA A 24 6.85 -2.77 -3.87
N LEU A 25 6.51 -4.03 -3.58
CA LEU A 25 7.19 -4.84 -2.57
C LEU A 25 8.66 -5.15 -2.91
N ARG A 26 9.04 -5.16 -4.19
CA ARG A 26 10.45 -5.35 -4.58
C ARG A 26 11.32 -4.13 -4.29
N TYR A 27 10.71 -2.94 -4.26
CA TYR A 27 11.40 -1.67 -4.06
C TYR A 27 11.24 -1.10 -2.65
N ALA A 28 10.22 -1.51 -1.90
CA ALA A 28 10.14 -1.22 -0.48
C ALA A 28 11.27 -2.00 0.22
N GLU A 29 12.28 -1.29 0.75
CA GLU A 29 13.49 -1.85 1.33
C GLU A 29 13.19 -2.49 2.70
N GLN A 30 12.37 -3.54 2.72
CA GLN A 30 11.86 -4.25 3.91
C GLN A 30 10.98 -3.42 4.86
N ASP A 31 10.72 -2.15 4.55
CA ASP A 31 9.83 -1.30 5.34
C ASP A 31 8.44 -1.20 4.70
N VAL A 32 7.44 -1.81 5.34
CA VAL A 32 6.04 -1.73 4.93
C VAL A 32 5.52 -0.29 4.88
N ASN A 33 6.10 0.63 5.65
CA ASN A 33 5.70 2.03 5.64
C ASN A 33 6.14 2.74 4.35
N GLN A 34 7.08 2.17 3.60
CA GLN A 34 7.47 2.67 2.28
C GLN A 34 6.53 2.19 1.17
N LEU A 35 5.78 1.10 1.38
CA LEU A 35 4.92 0.52 0.35
C LEU A 35 3.91 1.54 -0.24
N PRO A 36 3.19 2.37 0.55
CA PRO A 36 2.30 3.39 -0.01
C PRO A 36 3.05 4.40 -0.89
N MET A 37 4.22 4.85 -0.44
CA MET A 37 5.03 5.83 -1.17
C MET A 37 5.57 5.25 -2.47
N VAL A 38 6.03 4.00 -2.46
CA VAL A 38 6.51 3.30 -3.66
C VAL A 38 5.37 3.10 -4.66
N LEU A 39 4.17 2.71 -4.21
CA LEU A 39 3.01 2.60 -5.10
C LEU A 39 2.73 3.93 -5.82
N TRP A 40 2.82 5.06 -5.13
CA TRP A 40 2.60 6.37 -5.72
C TRP A 40 3.73 6.80 -6.65
N GLN A 41 4.99 6.61 -6.26
CA GLN A 41 6.17 6.97 -7.05
C GLN A 41 6.22 6.26 -8.41
N TYR A 42 5.72 5.02 -8.47
CA TYR A 42 5.64 4.24 -9.71
C TYR A 42 4.32 4.45 -10.47
N GLY A 43 3.44 5.35 -10.02
CA GLY A 43 2.15 5.64 -10.65
C GLY A 43 1.13 4.50 -10.55
N LEU A 44 1.32 3.58 -9.60
CA LEU A 44 0.46 2.41 -9.40
C LEU A 44 -0.80 2.75 -8.59
N VAL A 45 -0.77 3.89 -7.89
CA VAL A 45 -1.92 4.48 -7.21
C VAL A 45 -1.97 5.98 -7.47
N THR A 46 -3.17 6.55 -7.42
CA THR A 46 -3.37 8.01 -7.46
C THR A 46 -3.06 8.64 -6.11
N LEU A 47 -2.87 9.97 -6.08
CA LEU A 47 -2.72 10.71 -4.81
C LEU A 47 -3.93 10.49 -3.87
N LYS A 48 -5.15 10.48 -4.42
CA LYS A 48 -6.36 10.18 -3.64
C LYS A 48 -6.35 8.79 -3.01
N GLN A 49 -5.86 7.78 -3.74
CA GLN A 49 -5.70 6.43 -3.19
C GLN A 49 -4.58 6.38 -2.15
N LEU A 50 -3.50 7.16 -2.34
CA LEU A 50 -2.44 7.29 -1.36
C LEU A 50 -2.98 7.82 -0.02
N ASP A 51 -3.81 8.85 -0.06
CA ASP A 51 -4.46 9.41 1.14
C ASP A 51 -5.27 8.35 1.87
N LEU A 52 -6.10 7.58 1.16
CA LEU A 52 -6.89 6.47 1.74
C LEU A 52 -6.02 5.39 2.39
N ILE A 53 -4.84 5.11 1.83
CA ILE A 53 -3.90 4.14 2.40
C ILE A 53 -3.36 4.66 3.74
N PHE A 54 -3.00 5.95 3.82
CA PHE A 54 -2.52 6.54 5.07
C PHE A 54 -3.62 6.65 6.12
N ASP A 55 -4.82 7.08 5.75
CA ASP A 55 -5.99 7.10 6.64
C ASP A 55 -6.25 5.71 7.24
N TRP A 56 -6.18 4.66 6.41
CA TRP A 56 -6.36 3.29 6.87
C TRP A 56 -5.24 2.82 7.80
N LEU A 57 -3.99 3.20 7.53
CA LEU A 57 -2.82 2.87 8.36
C LEU A 57 -2.90 3.52 9.75
N GLU A 58 -3.32 4.78 9.83
CA GLU A 58 -3.52 5.51 11.08
C GLU A 58 -4.69 4.95 11.91
N ALA A 59 -5.71 4.43 11.24
CA ALA A 59 -6.85 3.79 11.89
C ALA A 59 -6.53 2.40 12.48
N GLN A 60 -5.37 1.80 12.17
CA GLN A 60 -4.99 0.50 12.75
C GLN A 60 -4.53 0.66 14.21
N PRO A 61 -5.03 -0.16 15.16
CA PRO A 61 -4.55 -0.14 16.54
C PRO A 61 -3.07 -0.54 16.62
N THR A 62 -2.32 0.15 17.49
CA THR A 62 -0.87 0.00 17.71
C THR A 62 -0.47 -1.34 18.29
#